data_AF-W6K7S1-F1
#
_entry.id   AF-W6K7S1-F1
#
_cell.length_a   1.000
_cell.length_b   1.000
_cell.length_c   1.000
_cell.angle_alpha   90.00
_cell.angle_beta   90.00
_cell.angle_gamma   90.00
#
_symmetry.space_group_name_H-M   'P 1'
#
loop_
_entity.id
_entity.type
_entity.pdbx_description
1 polymer ?
#
loop_
_entity_poly.entity_id
_entity_poly.type
_entity_poly.pdbx_seq_one_letter_code
_entity_poly.pdbx_strand_id
1 'polypeptide(L)' 'MTFIDRLPIGILFIAALTLGLAPFTPEPHVWEKLKMLMAGELSRPLDIFDLLLHGTPWILLGLKALRLATQSGGSRT' A
#
# COMPACT_ATOMS: atom_id res chain seq x y z
N MET A 1 19.63 0.81 10.01
CA MET A 1 19.22 0.26 8.71
C MET A 1 17.89 -0.46 8.89
N THR A 2 16.78 0.28 8.85
CA THR A 2 15.46 -0.35 8.96
C THR A 2 15.11 -1.00 7.63
N PHE A 3 14.39 -2.12 7.65
CA PHE A 3 14.08 -2.94 6.47
C PHE A 3 13.56 -2.13 5.27
N ILE A 4 12.72 -1.11 5.52
CA ILE A 4 12.14 -0.24 4.50
C ILE A 4 13.17 0.62 3.73
N ASP A 5 14.35 0.88 4.31
CA ASP A 5 15.44 1.59 3.62
C ASP A 5 15.98 0.80 2.44
N ARG A 6 16.05 -0.53 2.61
CA ARG A 6 16.64 -1.44 1.64
C ARG A 6 15.69 -1.73 0.48
N LEU A 7 14.40 -1.44 0.63
CA LEU A 7 13.41 -1.63 -0.42
C LEU A 7 13.55 -0.53 -1.49
N PRO A 8 13.78 -0.89 -2.76
CA PRO A 8 13.79 0.06 -3.86
C PRO A 8 12.39 0.64 -4.07
N ILE A 9 12.28 1.97 -4.12
CA ILE A 9 10.98 2.64 -4.30
C ILE A 9 10.31 2.24 -5.62
N GLY A 10 11.09 1.96 -6.68
CA GLY A 10 10.55 1.49 -7.95
C GLY A 10 9.80 0.16 -7.87
N ILE A 11 10.28 -0.78 -7.03
CA ILE A 11 9.59 -2.07 -6.81
C ILE A 11 8.28 -1.83 -6.07
N LEU A 12 8.30 -0.99 -5.03
CA LEU A 12 7.08 -0.65 -4.28
C LEU A 12 6.05 0.06 -5.17
N PHE A 13 6.53 0.91 -6.08
CA PHE A 13 5.68 1.62 -7.03
C PHE A 13 5.03 0.65 -8.03
N ILE A 14 5.81 -0.24 -8.65
CA ILE A 14 5.27 -1.27 -9.56
C ILE A 14 4.27 -2.17 -8.81
N ALA A 15 4.61 -2.61 -7.60
CA ALA A 15 3.73 -3.46 -6.79
C ALA A 15 2.42 -2.75 -6.41
N ALA A 16 2.46 -1.45 -6.06
CA ALA A 16 1.26 -0.67 -5.76
C ALA A 16 0.37 -0.49 -7.00
N LEU A 17 0.98 -0.21 -8.16
CA LEU A 17 0.23 -0.04 -9.41
C LEU A 17 -0.32 -1.35 -9.98
N THR A 18 0.30 -2.49 -9.69
CA THR A 18 -0.14 -3.80 -10.21
C THR A 18 -0.97 -4.54 -9.18
N LEU A 19 -0.33 -5.09 -8.15
CA LEU A 19 -0.99 -5.85 -7.09
C LEU A 19 -1.92 -4.97 -6.26
N GLY A 20 -1.55 -3.73 -5.96
CA GLY A 20 -2.35 -2.85 -5.13
C GLY A 20 -3.63 -2.31 -5.80
N LEU A 21 -3.68 -2.31 -7.14
CA LEU A 21 -4.85 -1.88 -7.92
C LEU A 21 -5.61 -3.04 -8.56
N ALA A 22 -5.07 -4.26 -8.50
CA ALA A 22 -5.74 -5.41 -9.07
C ALA A 22 -7.06 -5.75 -8.33
N PRO A 23 -8.07 -6.24 -9.06
CA PRO A 23 -8.28 -6.11 -10.51
C PRO A 23 -8.62 -4.65 -10.87
N PHE A 24 -8.14 -4.19 -12.02
CA PHE A 24 -8.37 -2.78 -12.44
C PHE A 24 -9.82 -2.48 -12.84
N THR A 25 -10.61 -3.51 -13.15
CA THR A 25 -12.01 -3.41 -13.54
C THR A 25 -12.83 -4.52 -12.87
N PRO A 26 -14.10 -4.27 -12.49
CA PRO A 26 -14.83 -2.99 -12.57
C PRO A 26 -14.37 -1.97 -11.51
N GLU A 27 -13.87 -2.42 -10.36
CA GLU A 27 -13.22 -1.60 -9.33
C GLU A 27 -12.10 -2.38 -8.63
N PRO A 28 -11.03 -1.72 -8.13
CA PRO A 28 -9.97 -2.38 -7.38
C PRO A 28 -10.48 -3.10 -6.12
N HIS A 29 -9.96 -4.30 -5.84
CA HIS A 29 -10.33 -5.06 -4.64
C HIS A 29 -10.11 -4.23 -3.37
N VAL A 30 -9.00 -3.48 -3.30
CA VAL A 30 -8.73 -2.62 -2.13
C VAL A 30 -9.88 -1.63 -1.87
N TRP A 31 -10.51 -1.10 -2.93
CA TRP A 31 -11.62 -0.16 -2.80
C TRP A 31 -12.90 -0.84 -2.32
N GLU A 32 -13.22 -1.99 -2.90
CA GLU A 32 -14.34 -2.83 -2.46
C GLU A 32 -14.21 -3.19 -0.97
N LYS A 33 -13.05 -3.69 -0.55
CA LYS A 33 -12.82 -4.10 0.85
C LYS A 33 -12.79 -2.93 1.81
N LEU A 34 -12.32 -1.75 1.39
CA LEU A 34 -12.43 -0.52 2.21
C LEU A 34 -13.89 -0.12 2.43
N LYS A 35 -14.75 -0.22 1.41
CA LYS A 35 -16.20 0.03 1.58
C LYS A 35 -16.83 -0.97 2.56
N MET A 36 -16.51 -2.26 2.42
CA MET A 36 -16.96 -3.30 3.35
C MET A 36 -16.48 -3.03 4.79
N LEU A 37 -15.23 -2.58 4.95
CA LEU A 37 -14.67 -2.23 6.26
C LEU A 37 -15.43 -1.06 6.89
N MET A 38 -15.71 0.00 6.13
CA MET A 38 -16.50 1.14 6.60
C MET A 38 -17.95 0.77 6.91
N ALA A 39 -18.54 -0.18 6.18
CA ALA A 39 -19.88 -0.70 6.42
C ALA A 39 -19.96 -1.70 7.59
N GLY A 40 -18.82 -2.15 8.13
CA GLY A 40 -18.77 -3.19 9.16
C GLY A 40 -19.07 -4.61 8.65
N GLU A 41 -19.01 -4.82 7.33
CA GLU A 41 -19.34 -6.08 6.66
C GLU A 41 -18.10 -6.96 6.40
N LEU A 42 -16.89 -6.42 6.63
CA LEU A 42 -15.61 -7.11 6.44
C LEU A 42 -15.37 -8.18 7.52
N SER A 43 -16.08 -9.30 7.40
CA SER A 43 -16.09 -10.39 8.39
C SER A 43 -15.43 -11.67 7.91
N ARG A 44 -15.33 -11.88 6.59
CA ARG A 44 -14.78 -13.11 6.03
C ARG A 44 -13.24 -13.02 6.04
N PRO A 45 -12.54 -14.09 6.48
CA PRO A 45 -11.07 -14.09 6.51
C PRO A 45 -10.42 -13.80 5.15
N LEU A 46 -11.04 -14.26 4.06
CA LEU A 46 -10.55 -13.98 2.70
C LEU A 46 -10.64 -12.50 2.33
N ASP A 47 -11.71 -11.81 2.72
CA ASP A 47 -11.86 -10.37 2.43
C ASP A 47 -10.84 -9.54 3.22
N ILE A 48 -10.54 -9.95 4.46
CA ILE A 48 -9.48 -9.35 5.29
C ILE A 48 -8.10 -9.61 4.65
N PHE A 49 -7.85 -10.83 4.21
CA PHE A 49 -6.61 -11.17 3.51
C PHE A 49 -6.46 -10.36 2.22
N ASP A 50 -7.51 -10.21 1.42
CA ASP A 50 -7.49 -9.40 0.20
C ASP A 50 -7.19 -7.93 0.51
N LEU A 51 -7.81 -7.36 1.54
CA LEU A 51 -7.50 -5.98 1.97
C LEU A 51 -6.04 -5.82 2.37
N LEU A 52 -5.49 -6.78 3.15
CA LEU A 52 -4.09 -6.75 3.57
C LEU A 52 -3.15 -6.94 2.38
N LEU A 53 -3.42 -7.88 1.48
CA LEU A 53 -2.59 -8.19 0.32
C LEU A 53 -2.50 -6.98 -0.63
N HIS A 54 -3.64 -6.37 -0.97
CA HIS A 54 -3.68 -5.25 -1.90
C HIS A 54 -3.33 -3.91 -1.21
N GLY A 55 -3.58 -3.77 0.09
CA GLY A 55 -3.24 -2.59 0.88
C GLY A 55 -1.75 -2.49 1.27
N THR A 56 -1.07 -3.63 1.45
CA THR A 56 0.35 -3.65 1.89
C THR A 56 1.28 -2.88 0.95
N PRO A 57 1.23 -3.04 -0.39
CA PRO A 57 2.05 -2.24 -1.31
C PRO A 57 1.87 -0.73 -1.13
N TRP A 58 0.64 -0.26 -0.95
CA TRP A 58 0.33 1.16 -0.75
C TRP A 58 0.91 1.70 0.55
N ILE A 59 0.78 0.95 1.65
CA ILE A 59 1.33 1.33 2.96
C ILE A 59 2.86 1.41 2.88
N LEU A 60 3.51 0.40 2.31
CA LEU A 60 4.97 0.37 2.18
C LEU A 60 5.49 1.51 1.29
N LEU A 61 4.81 1.79 0.17
CA LEU A 61 5.16 2.90 -0.72
C LEU A 61 5.02 4.25 -0.01
N GLY A 62 3.92 4.47 0.73
CA GLY A 62 3.69 5.69 1.49
C GLY A 62 4.74 5.91 2.60
N LEU A 63 5.06 4.85 3.36
CA LEU A 63 6.11 4.90 4.37
C LEU A 63 7.48 5.20 3.76
N LYS A 64 7.82 4.57 2.62
CA LYS A 64 9.07 4.84 1.91
C LYS A 64 9.14 6.29 1.42
N ALA A 65 8.05 6.80 0.83
CA ALA A 65 7.97 8.17 0.34
C ALA A 65 8.11 9.20 1.46
N LEU A 66 7.38 9.02 2.57
CA LEU A 66 7.51 9.87 3.76
C LEU A 66 8.94 9.89 4.29
N ARG A 67 9.59 8.73 4.29
CA ARG A 67 10.97 8.64 4.75
C ARG A 67 11.96 9.33 3.83
N LEU A 68 11.75 9.25 2.52
CA LEU A 68 12.57 10.00 1.57
C LEU A 68 12.36 11.52 1.78
N ALA A 69 11.11 11.97 1.93
CA ALA A 69 10.79 13.37 2.16
C ALA A 69 11.44 13.93 3.45
N THR A 70 11.42 13.15 4.53
CA THR A 70 12.05 13.53 5.82
C THR A 70 13.58 13.49 5.77
N GLN A 71 14.19 12.58 5.01
CA GLN A 71 15.65 12.53 4.82
C GLN A 71 16.15 13.66 3.90
N SER A 72 15.39 14.02 2.87
CA SER A 72 15.74 15.11 1.95
C SER A 72 15.69 16.50 2.61
N GLY A 73 14.93 16.65 3.70
CA GLY A 73 14.90 17.88 4.50
C GLY A 73 16.15 18.13 5.35
N GLY A 74 16.95 17.09 5.63
CA GLY A 74 18.15 17.19 6.48
C GLY A 74 19.46 17.45 5.74
N SER A 75 19.46 17.53 4.40
CA SER A 75 20.67 17.63 3.58
C SER A 75 20.88 19.01 2.94
N ARG A 76 20.28 20.08 3.50
CA ARG A 76 20.35 21.47 2.97
C ARG A 76 21.16 22.45 3.85
N THR A 77 22.10 21.97 4.64
CA THR A 77 23.08 22.82 5.35
C THR A 77 24.48 22.55 4.86
#